data_AF-W7W0Q0-F1
#
_entry.id   AF-W7W0Q0-F1
#
_cell.length_a   1.000
_cell.length_b   1.000
_cell.length_c   1.000
_cell.angle_alpha   90.00
_cell.angle_beta   90.00
_cell.angle_gamma   90.00
#
_symmetry.space_group_name_H-M   'P 1'
#
loop_
_entity.id
_entity.type
_entity.pdbx_description
1 polymer ?
#
loop_
_entity_poly.entity_id
_entity_poly.type
_entity_poly.pdbx_seq_one_letter_code
_entity_poly.pdbx_strand_id
1 'polypeptide(L)'
;MLAIVGVGNYVRGPGGNPSARRIVAILSAILAFEFEMGLFPAVLEEARSKGIDLSPKYIPAEVFDKRAVDKGQVVFHDISFVEASPRYDKKNKLAVSIELSDFSVYYTQGAAEAAIAALKEGKSEVICEQGQLYKISKNKEGVVNRERLTKHWTDWVDYWAVDFDYLQRKEIIKVPVGTGIGGVASLEGFEPPQGELKLPEFEERWTGGYIFENEWQSFRTRQSRVLDLTTAVHTYDRPGRYTVAVKVIDIFGNDTMTLVPVNVG
;
A
#
# COMPACT_ATOMS: atom_id res chain seq x y z
N MET A 1 -6.92 7.72 11.55
CA MET A 1 -8.10 8.54 11.21
C MET A 1 -8.33 8.42 9.71
N LEU A 2 -9.48 7.89 9.30
CA LEU A 2 -9.85 7.69 7.89
C LEU A 2 -10.94 8.71 7.54
N ALA A 3 -10.73 9.51 6.51
CA ALA A 3 -11.72 10.44 5.98
C ALA A 3 -12.15 9.97 4.60
N ILE A 4 -13.44 9.70 4.42
CA ILE A 4 -14.01 9.35 3.12
C ILE A 4 -14.63 10.62 2.54
N VAL A 5 -14.09 11.09 1.42
CA VAL A 5 -14.61 12.25 0.69
C VAL A 5 -15.27 11.74 -0.59
N GLY A 6 -16.60 11.64 -0.56
CA GLY A 6 -17.38 11.27 -1.75
C GLY A 6 -17.49 12.47 -2.71
N VAL A 7 -16.99 12.31 -3.93
CA VAL A 7 -17.24 13.27 -5.02
C VAL A 7 -18.43 12.73 -5.82
N GLY A 8 -19.46 13.55 -5.96
CA GLY A 8 -20.81 13.13 -6.39
C GLY A 8 -20.90 12.35 -7.71
N ASN A 9 -22.01 11.60 -7.82
CA ASN A 9 -22.39 10.73 -8.92
C ASN A 9 -22.07 11.29 -10.32
N TYR A 10 -21.24 10.58 -11.09
CA TYR A 10 -21.09 10.86 -12.53
C TYR A 10 -22.09 10.01 -13.32
N VAL A 11 -23.14 10.65 -13.84
CA VAL A 11 -24.12 10.00 -14.73
C VAL A 11 -23.60 10.09 -16.16
N ARG A 12 -23.11 8.98 -16.73
CA ARG A 12 -22.83 8.90 -18.17
C ARG A 12 -24.17 8.96 -18.91
N GLY A 13 -24.45 10.07 -19.62
CA GLY A 13 -25.69 10.29 -20.34
C GLY A 13 -25.96 9.22 -21.42
N PRO A 14 -27.23 8.91 -21.73
CA PRO A 14 -27.57 7.80 -22.61
C PRO A 14 -27.41 8.21 -24.08
N GLY A 15 -26.34 7.72 -24.72
CA GLY A 15 -26.33 7.52 -26.16
C GLY A 15 -27.11 6.25 -26.52
N GLY A 16 -28.43 6.36 -26.66
CA GLY A 16 -29.21 5.58 -27.63
C GLY A 16 -29.37 4.06 -27.47
N ASN A 17 -29.47 3.47 -26.26
CA ASN A 17 -29.97 2.09 -26.14
C ASN A 17 -30.77 1.86 -24.84
N PRO A 18 -32.09 1.57 -24.90
CA PRO A 18 -32.92 1.35 -23.71
C PRO A 18 -32.60 0.04 -22.95
N SER A 19 -31.64 -0.76 -23.41
CA SER A 19 -31.19 -2.00 -22.74
C SER A 19 -29.94 -1.85 -21.85
N ALA A 20 -29.34 -0.65 -21.77
CA ALA A 20 -28.12 -0.45 -21.00
C ALA A 20 -28.44 -0.14 -19.52
N ARG A 21 -28.05 -1.05 -18.61
CA ARG A 21 -28.04 -0.78 -17.15
C ARG A 21 -27.26 0.51 -16.90
N ARG A 22 -27.87 1.47 -16.18
CA ARG A 22 -27.19 2.67 -15.68
C ARG A 22 -26.11 2.24 -14.68
N ILE A 23 -24.85 2.28 -15.08
CA ILE A 23 -23.72 2.16 -14.16
C ILE A 23 -23.46 3.56 -13.60
N VAL A 24 -23.84 3.78 -12.34
CA VAL A 24 -23.46 4.98 -11.59
C VAL A 24 -22.05 4.70 -11.06
N ALA A 25 -21.04 5.34 -11.64
CA ALA A 25 -19.70 5.31 -11.07
C ALA A 25 -19.66 6.34 -9.92
N ILE A 26 -19.49 5.85 -8.70
CA ILE A 26 -19.25 6.68 -7.52
C ILE A 26 -17.73 6.81 -7.39
N LEU A 27 -17.20 8.00 -7.63
CA LEU A 27 -15.79 8.33 -7.42
C LEU A 27 -15.63 8.83 -5.98
N SER A 28 -15.09 7.98 -5.11
CA SER A 28 -14.80 8.39 -3.73
C SER A 28 -13.31 8.45 -3.51
N ALA A 29 -12.83 9.59 -2.98
CA ALA A 29 -11.46 9.69 -2.51
C ALA A 29 -11.40 9.21 -1.06
N ILE A 30 -10.49 8.28 -0.76
CA ILE A 30 -10.23 7.84 0.61
C ILE A 30 -8.94 8.50 1.08
N LEU A 31 -9.02 9.25 2.17
CA LEU A 31 -7.91 9.95 2.78
C LEU A 31 -7.53 9.28 4.10
N ALA A 32 -6.29 8.84 4.23
CA ALA A 32 -5.77 8.31 5.50
C ALA A 32 -4.36 8.80 5.78
N PHE A 33 -3.99 8.83 7.06
CA PHE A 33 -2.59 8.99 7.47
C PHE A 33 -1.76 7.74 7.19
N GLU A 34 -2.39 6.58 7.34
CA GLU A 34 -1.78 5.26 7.11
C GLU A 34 -2.88 4.32 6.60
N PHE A 35 -2.52 3.48 5.64
CA PHE A 35 -3.40 2.46 5.09
C PHE A 35 -2.95 1.10 5.59
N GLU A 36 -3.84 0.39 6.28
CA GLU A 36 -3.54 -0.92 6.82
C GLU A 36 -3.35 -1.93 5.67
N MET A 37 -2.14 -2.43 5.55
CA MET A 37 -1.62 -3.10 4.36
C MET A 37 -2.37 -4.38 3.95
N GLY A 38 -2.93 -5.13 4.92
CA GLY A 38 -3.65 -6.37 4.61
C GLY A 38 -5.13 -6.14 4.30
N LEU A 39 -5.72 -5.11 4.94
CA LEU A 39 -7.13 -4.78 4.78
C LEU A 39 -7.36 -3.96 3.52
N PHE A 40 -6.46 -3.02 3.22
CA PHE A 40 -6.73 -2.00 2.21
C PHE A 40 -6.77 -2.54 0.77
N PRO A 41 -5.82 -3.37 0.32
CA PRO A 41 -5.90 -3.99 -1.00
C PRO A 41 -7.17 -4.85 -1.17
N ALA A 42 -7.56 -5.58 -0.13
CA ALA A 42 -8.79 -6.39 -0.14
C ALA A 42 -10.05 -5.51 -0.24
N VAL A 43 -10.09 -4.38 0.48
CA VAL A 43 -11.18 -3.41 0.41
C VAL A 43 -11.27 -2.73 -0.95
N LEU A 44 -10.14 -2.36 -1.56
CA LEU A 44 -10.10 -1.79 -2.91
C LEU A 44 -10.64 -2.77 -3.96
N GLU A 45 -10.25 -4.05 -3.87
CA GLU A 45 -10.74 -5.09 -4.77
C GLU A 45 -12.23 -5.37 -4.58
N GLU A 46 -12.69 -5.44 -3.32
CA GLU A 46 -14.12 -5.59 -3.02
C GLU A 46 -14.95 -4.40 -3.55
N ALA A 47 -14.47 -3.17 -3.36
CA ALA A 47 -15.12 -1.98 -3.87
C ALA A 47 -15.19 -1.97 -5.41
N ARG A 48 -14.09 -2.35 -6.08
CA ARG A 48 -14.03 -2.50 -7.54
C ARG A 48 -15.03 -3.54 -8.03
N SER A 49 -15.15 -4.68 -7.33
CA SER A 49 -16.14 -5.72 -7.65
C SER A 49 -17.59 -5.23 -7.55
N LYS A 50 -17.84 -4.23 -6.70
CA LYS A 50 -19.13 -3.56 -6.50
C LYS A 50 -19.33 -2.35 -7.42
N GLY A 51 -18.37 -2.04 -8.31
CA GLY A 51 -18.42 -0.92 -9.25
C GLY A 51 -18.12 0.45 -8.61
N ILE A 52 -17.49 0.47 -7.44
CA ILE A 52 -17.08 1.69 -6.73
C ILE A 52 -15.61 1.95 -7.08
N ASP A 53 -15.33 3.14 -7.59
CA ASP A 53 -13.96 3.57 -7.88
C ASP A 53 -13.42 4.35 -6.67
N LEU A 54 -12.45 3.75 -5.98
CA LEU A 54 -11.82 4.32 -4.81
C LEU A 54 -10.42 4.81 -5.19
N SER A 55 -10.20 6.11 -5.02
CA SER A 55 -8.87 6.72 -5.20
C SER A 55 -8.28 7.02 -3.82
N PRO A 56 -7.28 6.25 -3.38
CA PRO A 56 -6.76 6.41 -2.05
C PRO A 56 -5.59 7.41 -2.06
N LYS A 57 -5.55 8.28 -1.05
CA LYS A 57 -4.64 9.41 -0.94
C LYS A 57 -4.11 9.55 0.49
N TYR A 58 -2.83 9.89 0.61
CA TYR A 58 -2.24 10.19 1.92
C TYR A 58 -2.58 11.60 2.39
N ILE A 59 -2.89 11.72 3.68
CA ILE A 59 -3.03 13.01 4.35
C ILE A 59 -1.62 13.47 4.78
N PRO A 60 -1.07 14.55 4.18
CA PRO A 60 0.25 15.07 4.54
C PRO A 60 0.23 15.63 5.98
N ALA A 61 1.34 15.54 6.73
CA ALA A 61 1.41 16.01 8.12
C ALA A 61 1.23 17.55 8.23
N GLU A 62 1.48 18.26 7.13
CA GLU A 62 1.32 19.69 6.95
C GLU A 62 -0.14 20.14 7.17
N VAL A 63 -1.14 19.24 7.11
CA VAL A 63 -2.52 19.56 7.49
C VAL A 63 -2.65 20.02 8.95
N PHE A 64 -1.69 19.65 9.81
CA PHE A 64 -1.69 20.07 11.21
C PHE A 64 -1.14 21.48 11.40
N ASP A 65 -0.42 22.05 10.42
CA ASP A 65 0.04 23.44 10.46
C ASP A 65 -0.95 24.37 9.76
N LYS A 66 -1.69 25.16 10.55
CA LYS A 66 -2.63 26.17 10.05
C LYS A 66 -1.99 27.13 9.05
N ARG A 67 -0.70 27.46 9.20
CA ARG A 67 0.02 28.35 8.28
C ARG A 67 0.22 27.70 6.90
N ALA A 68 0.46 26.40 6.86
CA ALA A 68 0.63 25.65 5.62
C ALA A 68 -0.72 25.48 4.90
N VAL A 69 -1.80 25.26 5.65
CA VAL A 69 -3.17 25.24 5.14
C VAL A 69 -3.57 26.59 4.55
N ASP A 70 -3.36 27.69 5.28
CA ASP A 70 -3.73 29.04 4.85
C ASP A 70 -2.92 29.51 3.63
N LYS A 71 -1.70 28.98 3.45
CA LYS A 71 -0.85 29.24 2.28
C LYS A 71 -1.14 28.32 1.09
N GLY A 72 -2.08 27.37 1.21
CA GLY A 72 -2.39 26.40 0.17
C GLY A 72 -1.23 25.46 -0.16
N GLN A 73 -0.32 25.23 0.80
CA GLN A 73 0.87 24.38 0.61
C GLN A 73 0.60 22.90 0.89
N VAL A 74 -0.63 22.56 1.27
CA VAL A 74 -1.05 21.18 1.52
C VAL A 74 -1.37 20.50 0.19
N VAL A 75 -0.53 19.54 -0.20
CA VAL A 75 -0.73 18.73 -1.40
C VAL A 75 -1.02 17.29 -0.98
N PHE A 76 -2.16 16.76 -1.40
CA PHE A 76 -2.49 15.35 -1.19
C PHE A 76 -1.75 14.50 -2.22
N HIS A 77 -1.02 13.50 -1.75
CA HIS A 77 -0.26 12.59 -2.61
C HIS A 77 -1.01 11.27 -2.80
N ASP A 78 -0.93 10.73 -4.01
CA ASP A 78 -1.47 9.40 -4.31
C ASP A 78 -0.60 8.32 -3.65
N ILE A 79 -1.20 7.15 -3.35
CA ILE A 79 -0.46 6.04 -2.75
C ILE A 79 0.48 5.42 -3.80
N SER A 80 1.64 4.93 -3.35
CA SER A 80 2.51 4.08 -4.16
C SER A 80 1.73 2.91 -4.77
N PHE A 81 1.96 2.66 -6.05
CA PHE A 81 1.26 1.61 -6.79
C PHE A 81 2.27 0.60 -7.31
N VAL A 82 1.92 -0.68 -7.20
CA VAL A 82 2.70 -1.79 -7.72
C VAL A 82 1.83 -2.62 -8.67
N GLU A 83 2.38 -2.89 -9.85
CA GLU A 83 1.77 -3.76 -10.85
C GLU A 83 2.53 -5.08 -10.94
N ALA A 84 1.80 -6.17 -10.72
CA ALA A 84 2.31 -7.52 -10.86
C ALA A 84 1.36 -8.35 -11.73
N SER A 85 1.92 -9.16 -12.62
CA SER A 85 1.20 -9.94 -13.61
C SER A 85 1.52 -11.44 -13.45
N PRO A 86 0.50 -12.31 -13.48
CA PRO A 86 0.73 -13.75 -13.46
C PRO A 86 1.18 -14.24 -14.84
N ARG A 87 2.15 -15.14 -14.85
CA ARG A 87 2.66 -15.86 -16.01
C ARG A 87 2.35 -17.34 -15.83
N TYR A 88 1.53 -17.87 -16.73
CA TYR A 88 1.11 -19.27 -16.71
C TYR A 88 2.03 -20.13 -17.57
N ASP A 89 2.37 -21.33 -17.08
CA ASP A 89 3.15 -22.29 -17.86
C ASP A 89 2.28 -22.94 -18.96
N LYS A 90 2.84 -23.10 -20.16
CA LYS A 90 2.13 -23.71 -21.30
C LYS A 90 1.96 -25.22 -21.17
N LYS A 91 2.85 -25.89 -20.42
CA LYS A 91 2.89 -27.34 -20.24
C LYS A 91 2.21 -27.76 -18.95
N ASN A 92 2.41 -27.02 -17.86
CA ASN A 92 1.79 -27.30 -16.57
C ASN A 92 0.71 -26.25 -16.25
N LYS A 93 -0.56 -26.63 -16.43
CA LYS A 93 -1.71 -25.75 -16.19
C LYS A 93 -1.91 -25.34 -14.72
N LEU A 94 -1.24 -26.03 -13.79
CA LEU A 94 -1.26 -25.70 -12.37
C LEU A 94 -0.07 -24.84 -11.93
N ALA A 95 0.85 -24.54 -12.86
CA ALA A 95 2.03 -23.75 -12.57
C ALA A 95 1.84 -22.28 -12.95
N VAL A 96 2.23 -21.40 -12.03
CA VAL A 96 2.24 -19.94 -12.20
C VAL A 96 3.56 -19.36 -11.68
N SER A 97 4.00 -18.27 -12.28
CA SER A 97 5.00 -17.37 -11.72
C SER A 97 4.47 -15.95 -11.74
N ILE A 98 4.89 -15.11 -10.81
CA ILE A 98 4.51 -13.69 -10.79
C ILE A 98 5.65 -12.86 -11.35
N GLU A 99 5.32 -11.94 -12.25
CA GLU A 99 6.25 -10.96 -12.77
C GLU A 99 5.88 -9.57 -12.27
N LEU A 100 6.85 -8.85 -11.72
CA LEU A 100 6.74 -7.45 -11.36
C LEU A 100 6.92 -6.59 -12.61
N SER A 101 5.87 -5.88 -13.02
CA SER A 101 5.83 -5.14 -14.29
C SER A 101 6.13 -3.67 -14.10
N ASP A 102 5.60 -3.06 -13.03
CA ASP A 102 5.78 -1.64 -12.75
C ASP A 102 5.70 -1.35 -11.25
N PHE A 103 6.38 -0.29 -10.83
CA PHE A 103 6.32 0.25 -9.49
C PHE A 103 6.46 1.77 -9.55
N SER A 104 5.42 2.46 -9.11
CA SER A 104 5.36 3.92 -9.09
C SER A 104 5.21 4.42 -7.67
N VAL A 105 6.07 5.35 -7.29
CA VAL A 105 6.07 6.00 -5.98
C VAL A 105 5.79 7.49 -6.14
N TYR A 106 5.02 8.05 -5.22
CA TYR A 106 4.65 9.47 -5.24
C TYR A 106 5.21 10.18 -4.01
N TYR A 107 6.54 10.14 -3.86
CA TYR A 107 7.24 10.90 -2.84
C TYR A 107 7.50 12.33 -3.32
N THR A 108 7.18 13.29 -2.46
CA THR A 108 7.67 14.66 -2.56
C THR A 108 8.25 15.00 -1.20
N GLN A 109 9.57 15.10 -1.09
CA GLN A 109 10.16 15.66 0.13
C GLN A 109 9.92 17.17 0.09
N GLY A 110 9.26 17.67 1.15
CA GLY A 110 8.88 19.07 1.28
C GLY A 110 10.04 20.01 0.93
N ALA A 111 9.80 20.82 -0.10
CA ALA A 111 10.66 21.88 -0.61
C ALA A 111 12.09 21.45 -1.01
N ALA A 112 12.20 20.81 -2.19
CA ALA A 112 13.43 20.73 -2.97
C ALA A 112 14.20 22.07 -2.98
N GLU A 113 13.48 23.19 -3.09
CA GLU A 113 14.03 24.55 -3.05
C GLU A 113 14.63 24.93 -1.69
N ALA A 114 14.02 24.52 -0.58
CA ALA A 114 14.55 24.80 0.76
C ALA A 114 15.81 23.96 1.04
N ALA A 115 15.83 22.70 0.60
CA ALA A 115 17.02 21.85 0.66
C ALA A 115 18.19 22.44 -0.17
N ILE A 116 17.90 22.91 -1.40
CA ILE A 116 18.88 23.62 -2.24
C ILE A 116 19.39 24.89 -1.56
N ALA A 117 18.51 25.66 -0.92
CA ALA A 117 18.88 26.90 -0.23
C ALA A 117 19.73 26.66 1.03
N ALA A 118 19.48 25.56 1.75
CA ALA A 118 20.26 25.15 2.91
C ALA A 118 21.61 24.50 2.54
N LEU A 119 21.80 24.11 1.28
CA LEU A 119 23.01 23.43 0.81
C LEU A 119 24.23 24.36 0.81
N LYS A 120 25.24 23.99 1.61
CA LYS A 120 26.53 24.69 1.66
C LYS A 120 27.36 24.42 0.41
N GLU A 121 28.19 25.37 0.01
CA GLU A 121 29.10 25.24 -1.13
C GLU A 121 30.04 24.03 -0.96
N GLY A 122 30.19 23.26 -2.04
CA GLY A 122 30.99 22.03 -2.08
C GLY A 122 30.30 20.79 -1.53
N LYS A 123 29.05 20.87 -1.05
CA LYS A 123 28.27 19.71 -0.58
C LYS A 123 27.32 19.19 -1.66
N SER A 124 26.95 17.93 -1.52
CA SER A 124 25.89 17.28 -2.28
C SER A 124 24.84 16.68 -1.36
N GLU A 125 23.58 16.75 -1.76
CA GLU A 125 22.44 16.18 -1.06
C GLU A 125 21.55 15.45 -2.08
N VAL A 126 20.85 14.42 -1.63
CA VAL A 126 19.90 13.68 -2.45
C VAL A 126 18.51 14.09 -2.02
N ILE A 127 17.72 14.58 -2.97
CA ILE A 127 16.33 14.99 -2.74
C ILE A 127 15.41 14.11 -3.58
N CYS A 128 14.18 13.92 -3.10
CA CYS A 128 13.12 13.30 -3.88
C CYS A 128 12.07 14.34 -4.30
N GLU A 129 11.84 14.46 -5.61
CA GLU A 129 10.83 15.35 -6.17
C GLU A 129 9.99 14.58 -7.19
N GLN A 130 8.67 14.56 -7.01
CA GLN A 130 7.70 13.90 -7.89
C GLN A 130 8.04 12.43 -8.20
N GLY A 131 8.45 11.64 -7.18
CA GLY A 131 8.78 10.23 -7.39
C GLY A 131 10.09 10.00 -8.15
N GLN A 132 10.95 11.02 -8.23
CA GLN A 132 12.28 10.93 -8.85
C GLN A 132 13.36 11.39 -7.89
N LEU A 133 14.47 10.66 -7.85
CA LEU A 133 15.62 11.00 -7.02
C LEU A 133 16.60 11.86 -7.81
N TYR A 134 16.94 12.99 -7.21
CA TYR A 134 17.90 13.93 -7.74
C TYR A 134 19.04 14.13 -6.76
N LYS A 135 20.27 13.93 -7.23
CA LYS A 135 21.46 14.38 -6.53
C LYS A 135 21.73 15.82 -6.91
N ILE A 136 21.65 16.69 -5.92
CA ILE A 136 21.97 18.09 -6.06
C ILE A 136 23.36 18.32 -5.49
N SER A 137 24.22 18.99 -6.26
CA SER A 137 25.53 19.41 -5.80
C SER A 137 25.72 20.90 -6.07
N LYS A 138 26.29 21.62 -5.10
CA LYS A 138 26.59 23.04 -5.25
C LYS A 138 28.09 23.20 -5.34
N ASN A 139 28.56 23.73 -6.46
CA ASN A 139 29.98 24.01 -6.65
C ASN A 139 30.41 25.24 -5.86
N LYS A 140 31.72 25.46 -5.71
CA LYS A 140 32.30 26.63 -5.03
C LYS A 140 31.96 27.97 -5.70
N GLU A 141 31.47 27.93 -6.93
CA GLU A 141 31.01 29.08 -7.71
C GLU A 141 29.51 29.35 -7.53
N GLY A 142 28.84 28.62 -6.63
CA GLY A 142 27.41 28.74 -6.37
C GLY A 142 26.50 28.06 -7.40
N VAL A 143 27.05 27.50 -8.47
CA VAL A 143 26.30 26.75 -9.49
C VAL A 143 25.74 25.46 -8.90
N VAL A 144 24.42 25.26 -9.04
CA VAL A 144 23.70 24.07 -8.61
C VAL A 144 23.63 23.09 -9.79
N ASN A 145 24.21 21.90 -9.63
CA ASN A 145 24.10 20.80 -10.58
C ASN A 145 23.10 19.76 -10.06
N ARG A 146 22.19 19.34 -10.94
CA ARG A 146 21.09 18.42 -10.63
C ARG A 146 21.21 17.17 -11.50
N GLU A 147 21.55 16.05 -10.88
CA GLU A 147 21.73 14.76 -11.55
C GLU A 147 20.60 13.81 -11.16
N ARG A 148 19.94 13.18 -12.15
CA ARG A 148 18.88 12.20 -11.90
C ARG A 148 19.48 10.83 -11.56
N LEU A 149 19.16 10.31 -10.37
CA LEU A 149 19.65 9.01 -9.90
C LEU A 149 18.75 7.85 -10.35
N THR A 150 17.43 8.04 -10.34
CA THR A 150 16.46 7.02 -10.77
C THR A 150 16.29 7.06 -12.28
N LYS A 151 16.68 6.00 -12.98
CA LYS A 151 16.49 5.87 -14.43
C LYS A 151 15.41 4.85 -14.77
N HIS A 152 15.32 3.79 -13.97
CA HIS A 152 14.34 2.72 -14.11
C HIS A 152 13.45 2.67 -12.87
N TRP A 153 12.20 2.25 -13.03
CA TRP A 153 11.29 2.05 -11.90
C TRP A 153 11.84 1.02 -10.91
N THR A 154 12.59 0.03 -11.40
CA THR A 154 13.25 -0.99 -10.57
C THR A 154 14.26 -0.39 -9.59
N ASP A 155 14.76 0.82 -9.85
CA ASP A 155 15.70 1.50 -8.95
C ASP A 155 15.05 1.89 -7.62
N TRP A 156 13.72 1.98 -7.60
CA TRP A 156 12.94 2.25 -6.40
C TRP A 156 12.73 1.01 -5.53
N VAL A 157 12.89 -0.20 -6.08
CA VAL A 157 12.62 -1.45 -5.37
C VAL A 157 13.90 -1.96 -4.72
N ASP A 158 13.92 -1.99 -3.39
CA ASP A 158 15.02 -2.58 -2.63
C ASP A 158 14.76 -4.06 -2.32
N TYR A 159 13.50 -4.39 -2.02
CA TYR A 159 13.06 -5.72 -1.67
C TYR A 159 11.65 -5.97 -2.19
N TRP A 160 11.36 -7.20 -2.62
CA TRP A 160 9.97 -7.63 -2.81
C TRP A 160 9.79 -9.11 -2.47
N ALA A 161 8.56 -9.46 -2.08
CA ALA A 161 8.17 -10.79 -1.69
C ALA A 161 6.78 -11.14 -2.19
N VAL A 162 6.51 -12.44 -2.26
CA VAL A 162 5.27 -13.02 -2.77
C VAL A 162 4.75 -14.09 -1.81
N ASP A 163 3.45 -14.06 -1.60
CA ASP A 163 2.64 -15.05 -0.87
C ASP A 163 1.61 -15.61 -1.85
N PHE A 164 1.69 -16.89 -2.19
CA PHE A 164 0.83 -17.49 -3.22
C PHE A 164 -0.57 -17.85 -2.72
N ASP A 165 -0.76 -17.88 -1.40
CA ASP A 165 -1.97 -18.35 -0.72
C ASP A 165 -2.49 -17.38 0.35
N TYR A 166 -2.27 -16.07 0.15
CA TYR A 166 -2.56 -15.01 1.13
C TYR A 166 -3.95 -15.09 1.77
N LEU A 167 -5.00 -15.30 0.98
CA LEU A 167 -6.38 -15.34 1.49
C LEU A 167 -6.71 -16.62 2.30
N GLN A 168 -5.83 -17.61 2.36
CA GLN A 168 -6.07 -18.82 3.13
C GLN A 168 -5.74 -18.63 4.63
N ARG A 169 -4.97 -17.60 5.00
CA ARG A 169 -4.42 -17.42 6.36
C ARG A 169 -5.02 -16.21 7.06
N LYS A 170 -6.16 -16.42 7.73
CA LYS A 170 -6.81 -15.37 8.52
C LYS A 170 -6.01 -15.01 9.76
N GLU A 171 -5.86 -13.72 10.03
CA GLU A 171 -5.25 -13.23 11.26
C GLU A 171 -6.25 -13.32 12.43
N ILE A 172 -6.04 -14.28 13.32
CA ILE A 172 -6.93 -14.53 14.47
C ILE A 172 -6.21 -14.11 15.75
N ILE A 173 -6.84 -13.20 16.49
CA ILE A 173 -6.37 -12.79 17.82
C ILE A 173 -7.25 -13.39 18.91
N LYS A 174 -6.67 -13.57 20.10
CA LYS A 174 -7.38 -14.00 21.30
C LYS A 174 -7.73 -12.78 22.15
N VAL A 175 -9.01 -12.49 22.28
CA VAL A 175 -9.50 -11.32 23.03
C VAL A 175 -10.20 -11.82 24.28
N PRO A 176 -9.93 -11.23 25.47
CA PRO A 176 -10.67 -11.58 26.67
C PRO A 176 -12.15 -11.20 26.53
N VAL A 177 -13.03 -12.16 26.76
CA VAL A 177 -14.49 -12.02 26.72
C VAL A 177 -14.90 -10.89 27.67
N GLY A 178 -15.61 -9.89 27.12
CA GLY A 178 -16.09 -8.71 27.88
C GLY A 178 -15.44 -7.37 27.52
N THR A 179 -14.47 -7.33 26.60
CA THR A 179 -13.75 -6.10 26.19
C THR A 179 -14.17 -5.51 24.83
N GLY A 180 -15.28 -5.97 24.24
CA GLY A 180 -15.84 -5.36 23.03
C GLY A 180 -16.29 -3.92 23.25
N ILE A 181 -16.52 -3.17 22.16
CA ILE A 181 -16.88 -1.72 22.08
C ILE A 181 -18.20 -1.35 22.82
N GLY A 182 -18.74 -2.22 23.66
CA GLY A 182 -19.86 -1.96 24.58
C GLY A 182 -19.67 -2.55 25.98
N GLY A 183 -18.46 -2.96 26.36
CA GLY A 183 -18.16 -3.56 27.66
C GLY A 183 -17.19 -2.72 28.46
N VAL A 184 -17.72 -1.82 29.30
CA VAL A 184 -16.95 -1.25 30.42
C VAL A 184 -16.68 -2.41 31.39
N ALA A 185 -15.58 -3.14 31.17
CA ALA A 185 -15.06 -4.08 32.14
C ALA A 185 -14.45 -3.25 33.27
N SER A 186 -15.28 -2.94 34.28
CA SER A 186 -14.99 -2.14 35.48
C SER A 186 -14.69 -0.65 35.24
N LEU A 187 -15.52 0.22 35.84
CA LEU A 187 -15.16 1.61 36.12
C LEU A 187 -13.92 1.62 37.03
N GLU A 188 -12.93 2.47 36.71
CA GLU A 188 -11.80 2.73 37.61
C GLU A 188 -12.33 3.13 39.00
N GLY A 189 -12.07 2.28 40.01
CA GLY A 189 -12.48 2.52 41.41
C GLY A 189 -13.46 1.51 42.02
N PHE A 190 -13.93 0.49 41.28
CA PHE A 190 -14.73 -0.61 41.84
C PHE A 190 -13.95 -1.93 41.83
N GLU A 191 -13.56 -2.43 43.01
CA GLU A 191 -13.03 -3.79 43.15
C GLU A 191 -14.17 -4.82 43.02
N PRO A 192 -14.02 -5.86 42.18
CA PRO A 192 -15.00 -6.93 42.11
C PRO A 192 -14.99 -7.77 43.41
N PRO A 193 -16.15 -8.28 43.86
CA PRO A 193 -16.24 -9.08 45.07
C PRO A 193 -15.37 -10.34 44.96
N GLN A 194 -14.58 -10.57 46.00
CA GLN A 194 -13.60 -11.63 46.13
C GLN A 194 -14.30 -13.01 46.15
N GLY A 195 -14.42 -13.65 45.00
CA GLY A 195 -15.04 -14.97 44.85
C GLY A 195 -15.03 -15.42 43.39
N GLU A 196 -14.12 -16.35 43.07
CA GLU A 196 -13.79 -16.87 41.73
C GLU A 196 -12.80 -16.02 40.93
N LEU A 197 -11.52 -16.44 40.99
CA LEU A 197 -10.55 -16.26 39.91
C LEU A 197 -11.05 -17.01 38.66
N LYS A 198 -12.07 -16.49 37.99
CA LYS A 198 -12.38 -16.92 36.62
C LYS A 198 -11.23 -16.44 35.75
N LEU A 199 -10.45 -17.39 35.26
CA LEU A 199 -9.49 -17.12 34.19
C LEU A 199 -10.24 -16.36 33.08
N PRO A 200 -9.68 -15.27 32.54
CA PRO A 200 -10.32 -14.59 31.43
C PRO A 200 -10.56 -15.62 30.32
N GLU A 201 -11.83 -15.86 30.00
CA GLU A 201 -12.19 -16.64 28.82
C GLU A 201 -11.74 -15.82 27.61
N PHE A 202 -11.00 -16.44 26.70
CA PHE A 202 -10.56 -15.77 25.47
C PHE A 202 -11.39 -16.27 24.30
N GLU A 203 -11.95 -15.35 23.52
CA GLU A 203 -12.59 -15.65 22.25
C GLU A 203 -11.61 -15.42 21.09
N GLU A 204 -11.62 -16.33 20.12
CA GLU A 204 -10.90 -16.16 18.86
C GLU A 204 -11.70 -15.23 17.95
N ARG A 205 -11.12 -14.06 17.64
CA ARG A 205 -11.72 -13.07 16.76
C ARG A 205 -10.81 -12.84 15.57
N TRP A 206 -11.37 -13.00 14.37
CA TRP A 206 -10.71 -12.58 13.14
C TRP A 206 -10.62 -11.05 13.12
N THR A 207 -9.43 -10.52 12.87
CA THR A 207 -9.18 -9.06 12.81
C THR A 207 -9.76 -8.42 11.54
N GLY A 208 -10.09 -9.23 10.54
CA GLY A 208 -10.40 -8.76 9.18
C GLY A 208 -9.18 -8.79 8.25
N GLY A 209 -7.98 -9.00 8.80
CA GLY A 209 -6.72 -9.11 8.04
C GLY A 209 -6.32 -10.55 7.72
N TYR A 210 -5.34 -10.70 6.83
CA TYR A 210 -4.69 -11.97 6.55
C TYR A 210 -3.20 -11.86 6.83
N ILE A 211 -2.60 -12.97 7.30
CA ILE A 211 -1.19 -13.06 7.63
C ILE A 211 -0.43 -13.29 6.33
N PHE A 212 0.50 -12.39 6.02
CA PHE A 212 1.42 -12.55 4.89
C PHE A 212 2.52 -13.56 5.25
N GLU A 213 2.64 -14.62 4.47
CA GLU A 213 3.75 -15.56 4.54
C GLU A 213 4.70 -15.34 3.37
N ASN A 214 5.98 -15.21 3.69
CA ASN A 214 7.01 -15.04 2.67
C ASN A 214 7.36 -16.41 2.07
N GLU A 215 6.72 -16.76 0.95
CA GLU A 215 7.05 -17.96 0.19
C GLU A 215 8.21 -17.74 -0.78
N TRP A 216 8.31 -16.51 -1.31
CA TRP A 216 9.39 -16.13 -2.23
C TRP A 216 9.78 -14.67 -2.00
N GLN A 217 11.06 -14.34 -2.16
CA GLN A 217 11.58 -12.98 -2.06
C GLN A 217 12.79 -12.74 -2.98
N SER A 218 12.97 -11.49 -3.39
CA SER A 218 14.20 -10.99 -4.03
C SER A 218 14.56 -9.62 -3.49
N PHE A 219 15.85 -9.36 -3.30
CA PHE A 219 16.33 -8.13 -2.67
C PHE A 219 17.69 -7.72 -3.22
N ARG A 220 17.94 -6.41 -3.19
CA ARG A 220 19.23 -5.83 -3.54
C ARG A 220 20.19 -5.93 -2.37
N THR A 221 21.45 -6.17 -2.66
CA THR A 221 22.53 -6.12 -1.68
C THR A 221 23.52 -5.03 -2.04
N ARG A 222 24.37 -4.64 -1.08
CA ARG A 222 25.48 -3.72 -1.35
C ARG A 222 26.43 -4.23 -2.45
N GLN A 223 26.52 -5.55 -2.62
CA GLN A 223 27.41 -6.21 -3.57
C GLN A 223 26.75 -6.49 -4.92
N SER A 224 25.46 -6.85 -4.92
CA SER A 224 24.66 -7.09 -6.14
C SER A 224 23.40 -6.23 -6.13
N ARG A 225 23.27 -5.36 -7.13
CA ARG A 225 22.09 -4.53 -7.35
C ARG A 225 21.06 -5.16 -8.29
N VAL A 226 21.26 -6.42 -8.66
CA VAL A 226 20.33 -7.15 -9.53
C VAL A 226 19.12 -7.56 -8.70
N LEU A 227 17.93 -7.34 -9.26
CA LEU A 227 16.66 -7.73 -8.67
C LEU A 227 15.98 -8.69 -9.65
N ASP A 228 15.53 -9.84 -9.16
CA ASP A 228 14.72 -10.75 -9.98
C ASP A 228 13.31 -10.17 -10.10
N LEU A 229 12.87 -9.89 -11.31
CA LEU A 229 11.54 -9.36 -11.57
C LEU A 229 10.49 -10.46 -11.76
N THR A 230 10.90 -11.72 -11.73
CA THR A 230 10.01 -12.87 -11.88
C THR A 230 10.29 -13.87 -10.77
N THR A 231 9.23 -14.38 -10.15
CA THR A 231 9.35 -15.39 -9.11
C THR A 231 9.82 -16.73 -9.68
N ALA A 232 10.27 -17.61 -8.78
CA ALA A 232 10.32 -19.02 -9.11
C ALA A 232 8.91 -19.54 -9.49
N VAL A 233 8.87 -20.61 -10.29
CA VAL A 233 7.62 -21.26 -10.68
C VAL A 233 7.01 -21.91 -9.44
N HIS A 234 5.79 -21.51 -9.10
CA HIS A 234 4.96 -22.12 -8.06
C HIS A 234 3.95 -23.05 -8.73
N THR A 235 3.72 -24.23 -8.17
CA THR A 235 2.74 -25.20 -8.69
C THR A 235 1.70 -25.47 -7.62
N TYR A 236 0.44 -25.23 -7.95
CA TYR A 236 -0.68 -25.52 -7.06
C TYR A 236 -1.07 -27.00 -7.10
N ASP A 237 -1.54 -27.52 -5.98
CA ASP A 237 -2.02 -28.92 -5.89
C ASP A 237 -3.37 -29.13 -6.59
N ARG A 238 -4.20 -28.09 -6.66
CA ARG A 238 -5.58 -28.17 -7.15
C ARG A 238 -5.87 -27.03 -8.13
N PRO A 239 -6.69 -27.28 -9.17
CA PRO A 239 -7.22 -26.20 -9.99
C PRO A 239 -8.18 -25.35 -9.17
N GLY A 240 -8.16 -24.04 -9.40
CA GLY A 240 -8.96 -23.11 -8.63
C GLY A 240 -8.55 -21.65 -8.81
N ARG A 241 -9.31 -20.78 -8.18
CA ARG A 241 -8.99 -19.36 -8.08
C ARG A 241 -8.22 -19.11 -6.79
N TYR A 242 -7.05 -18.52 -6.94
CA TYR A 242 -6.14 -18.14 -5.87
C TYR A 242 -5.94 -16.62 -5.89
N THR A 243 -5.48 -16.08 -4.78
CA THR A 243 -5.11 -14.66 -4.67
C THR A 243 -3.71 -14.59 -4.14
N VAL A 244 -2.80 -14.19 -5.01
CA VAL A 244 -1.38 -14.04 -4.71
C VAL A 244 -1.17 -12.63 -4.21
N ALA A 245 -0.54 -12.47 -3.04
CA ALA A 245 -0.16 -11.16 -2.56
C ALA A 245 1.29 -10.86 -2.91
N VAL A 246 1.51 -9.65 -3.42
CA VAL A 246 2.83 -9.15 -3.78
C VAL A 246 3.15 -7.95 -2.91
N LYS A 247 4.25 -8.04 -2.17
CA LYS A 247 4.73 -6.99 -1.28
C LYS A 247 6.04 -6.42 -1.80
N VAL A 248 6.09 -5.13 -2.06
CA VAL A 248 7.29 -4.40 -2.47
C VAL A 248 7.69 -3.44 -1.36
N ILE A 249 8.97 -3.37 -1.05
CA ILE A 249 9.58 -2.39 -0.14
C ILE A 249 10.49 -1.50 -0.96
N ASP A 250 10.27 -0.20 -0.86
CA ASP A 250 11.07 0.79 -1.55
C ASP A 250 12.42 1.05 -0.86
N ILE A 251 13.28 1.84 -1.50
CA ILE A 251 14.58 2.23 -0.94
C ILE A 251 14.51 3.10 0.33
N PHE A 252 13.33 3.63 0.67
CA PHE A 252 13.07 4.38 1.89
C PHE A 252 12.49 3.49 3.01
N GLY A 253 12.24 2.21 2.73
CA GLY A 253 11.67 1.25 3.66
C GLY A 253 10.15 1.29 3.74
N ASN A 254 9.47 2.06 2.89
CA ASN A 254 8.01 2.01 2.83
C ASN A 254 7.57 0.79 2.03
N ASP A 255 6.54 0.12 2.52
CA ASP A 255 6.01 -1.05 1.87
C ASP A 255 4.69 -0.80 1.17
N THR A 256 4.51 -1.51 0.06
CA THR A 256 3.34 -1.43 -0.81
C THR A 256 2.93 -2.85 -1.15
N MET A 257 1.65 -3.15 -0.98
CA MET A 257 1.10 -4.48 -1.20
C MET A 257 -0.01 -4.43 -2.25
N THR A 258 -0.02 -5.40 -3.17
CA THR A 258 -1.11 -5.61 -4.13
C THR A 258 -1.56 -7.07 -4.14
N LEU A 259 -2.80 -7.28 -4.55
CA LEU A 259 -3.40 -8.60 -4.68
C LEU A 259 -3.59 -8.93 -6.16
N VAL A 260 -3.01 -10.06 -6.58
CA VAL A 260 -3.06 -10.56 -7.94
C VAL A 260 -3.97 -11.79 -7.95
N PRO A 261 -5.18 -11.70 -8.54
CA PRO A 261 -6.03 -12.86 -8.71
C PRO A 261 -5.44 -13.79 -9.77
N VAL A 262 -5.31 -15.07 -9.43
CA VAL A 262 -4.77 -16.12 -10.29
C VAL A 262 -5.81 -17.21 -10.47
N ASN A 263 -5.93 -17.75 -11.69
CA ASN A 263 -6.79 -18.89 -11.97
C ASN A 263 -5.96 -19.98 -12.65
N VAL A 264 -5.81 -21.11 -11.99
CA VAL A 264 -5.03 -22.25 -12.45
C VAL A 264 -5.96 -23.44 -12.70
N GLY A 265 -5.76 -24.17 -13.80
CA GLY A 265 -6.63 -25.28 -14.23
C GLY A 265 -7.22 -25.15 -15.63
#